data_AF-A0A3G5T663-F1
#
_entry.id   AF-A0A3G5T663-F1
#
_cell.length_a   1.000
_cell.length_b   1.000
_cell.length_c   1.000
_cell.angle_alpha   90.00
_cell.angle_beta   90.00
_cell.angle_gamma   90.00
#
_symmetry.space_group_name_H-M   'P 1'
#
loop_
_entity.id
_entity.type
_entity.pdbx_description
1 polymer ?
#
loop_
_entity_poly.entity_id
_entity_poly.type
_entity_poly.pdbx_seq_one_letter_code
_entity_poly.pdbx_strand_id
1 'polypeptide(L)'
;MTLVLRRAIGAAVIPAALVVAGCTEREEPEVPEVPDETSTETDAAETTEPTPDESDVSVPFECSELFTAGRVVQIVQASLDGETRRIYNDDFLESSGRTGRLTCMYGVPTADETASPSPSPEEDPQPAVEIAVSSYVDEETAAGRIDTTLGATSRDVEPQTIGGREGYLLAGDDEVTFIVAEGVRTYVITLMRDLVPEDAEVVVILELAGELLDVEDSPPTEDAADDADDGDDGDEGDPDDDGDEGDADDGDGGDGDADDS
;
A
#
# COMPACT_ATOMS: atom_id res chain seq x y z
N MET A 1 -44.91 21.92 25.11
CA MET A 1 -44.24 21.87 26.42
C MET A 1 -42.77 22.23 26.19
N THR A 2 -42.42 23.43 26.66
CA THR A 2 -41.12 23.94 27.17
C THR A 2 -40.04 22.87 27.46
N LEU A 3 -38.72 23.03 27.26
CA LEU A 3 -37.79 24.19 27.33
C LEU A 3 -36.44 23.89 26.60
N VAL A 4 -35.86 24.93 25.95
CA VAL A 4 -34.48 25.50 26.08
C VAL A 4 -33.27 24.55 25.88
N LEU A 5 -32.41 24.66 24.86
CA LEU A 5 -31.57 25.75 24.31
C LEU A 5 -30.26 26.09 25.09
N ARG A 6 -29.12 25.64 24.52
CA ARG A 6 -27.78 26.27 24.41
C ARG A 6 -26.81 26.38 25.61
N ARG A 7 -25.53 26.23 25.21
CA ARG A 7 -24.21 26.56 25.82
C ARG A 7 -23.60 25.41 26.64
N ALA A 8 -22.31 25.07 26.49
CA ALA A 8 -21.19 26.01 26.50
C ALA A 8 -19.99 25.60 25.63
N ILE A 9 -19.36 26.64 25.09
CA ILE A 9 -18.01 26.71 24.52
C ILE A 9 -17.01 26.53 25.67
N GLY A 10 -16.03 25.65 25.51
CA GLY A 10 -14.90 25.49 26.42
C GLY A 10 -13.60 25.37 25.64
N ALA A 11 -13.04 26.51 25.25
CA ALA A 11 -11.69 26.59 24.72
C ALA A 11 -10.68 26.37 25.86
N ALA A 12 -9.90 25.29 25.80
CA ALA A 12 -8.78 25.04 26.68
C ALA A 12 -7.48 25.14 25.86
N VAL A 13 -6.80 26.26 26.02
CA VAL A 13 -5.42 26.50 25.58
C VAL A 13 -4.51 25.94 26.68
N ILE A 14 -3.67 24.95 26.35
CA ILE A 14 -2.58 24.48 27.24
C ILE A 14 -1.25 24.55 26.46
N PRO A 15 -0.19 25.14 27.05
CA PRO A 15 1.02 25.57 26.37
C PRO A 15 2.06 24.47 26.13
N ALA A 16 2.89 24.74 25.12
CA ALA A 16 4.12 24.07 24.77
C ALA A 16 5.10 23.95 25.95
N ALA A 17 5.66 22.75 26.11
CA ALA A 17 6.86 22.48 26.90
C ALA A 17 7.92 21.80 26.01
N LEU A 18 8.89 22.61 25.58
CA LEU A 18 10.24 22.21 25.20
C LEU A 18 10.95 21.52 26.37
N VAL A 19 11.88 20.59 26.08
CA VAL A 19 13.02 20.04 26.87
C VAL A 19 13.08 18.51 26.63
N VAL A 20 14.18 17.82 26.27
CA VAL A 20 15.61 18.11 26.07
C VAL A 20 16.19 16.92 25.26
N ALA A 21 17.15 17.22 24.38
CA ALA A 21 17.99 16.23 23.71
C ALA A 21 18.82 15.42 24.71
N GLY A 22 18.88 14.10 24.52
CA GLY A 22 19.70 13.19 25.32
C GLY A 22 20.17 12.01 24.48
N CYS A 23 21.07 12.26 23.54
CA CYS A 23 21.87 11.23 22.88
C CYS A 23 22.86 10.70 23.92
N THR A 24 22.68 9.47 24.37
CA THR A 24 23.73 8.74 25.09
C THR A 24 24.52 7.93 24.07
N GLU A 25 25.79 8.30 23.89
CA GLU A 25 26.82 7.56 23.17
C GLU A 25 26.72 6.05 23.42
N ARG A 26 26.60 5.28 22.33
CA ARG A 26 26.65 3.82 22.34
C ARG A 26 28.09 3.41 22.10
N GLU A 27 28.70 2.85 23.13
CA GLU A 27 30.03 2.26 23.12
C GLU A 27 30.05 1.07 22.15
N GLU A 28 30.96 1.11 21.19
CA GLU A 28 31.16 0.09 20.16
C GLU A 28 32.00 -1.06 20.74
N PRO A 29 31.52 -2.31 20.77
CA PRO A 29 32.31 -3.42 21.28
C PRO A 29 33.39 -3.82 20.26
N GLU A 30 34.66 -3.74 20.69
CA GLU A 30 35.82 -4.25 19.97
C GLU A 30 35.65 -5.75 19.66
N VAL A 31 35.51 -6.10 18.38
CA VAL A 31 35.47 -7.48 17.90
C VAL A 31 36.92 -7.98 17.76
N PRO A 32 37.28 -9.13 18.35
CA PRO A 32 38.63 -9.69 18.20
C PRO A 32 38.89 -10.18 16.77
N GLU A 33 40.04 -9.79 16.23
CA GLU A 33 40.56 -10.18 14.91
C GLU A 33 40.68 -11.70 14.79
N VAL A 34 40.01 -12.27 13.78
CA VAL A 34 40.13 -13.67 13.40
C VAL A 34 41.24 -13.77 12.35
N PRO A 35 42.23 -14.68 12.49
CA PRO A 35 43.35 -14.75 11.55
C PRO A 35 42.92 -15.19 10.15
N ASP A 36 43.45 -14.50 9.15
CA ASP A 36 43.39 -14.81 7.72
C ASP A 36 43.77 -16.27 7.42
N GLU A 37 42.79 -17.08 7.04
CA GLU A 37 43.03 -18.33 6.34
C GLU A 37 43.10 -18.05 4.84
N THR A 38 44.32 -18.08 4.33
CA THR A 38 44.63 -18.06 2.90
C THR A 38 43.97 -19.26 2.22
N SER A 39 43.10 -19.01 1.25
CA SER A 39 42.68 -20.04 0.27
C SER A 39 42.70 -19.43 -1.12
N THR A 40 43.72 -19.81 -1.87
CA THR A 40 43.76 -19.71 -3.33
C THR A 40 42.82 -20.77 -3.89
N GLU A 41 41.70 -20.35 -4.48
CA GLU A 41 40.96 -21.19 -5.42
C GLU A 41 40.71 -20.40 -6.70
N THR A 42 41.12 -21.02 -7.81
CA THR A 42 41.06 -20.53 -9.18
C THR A 42 39.61 -20.44 -9.62
N ASP A 43 39.11 -19.22 -9.74
CA ASP A 43 37.79 -18.96 -10.32
C ASP A 43 37.90 -18.95 -11.86
N ALA A 44 37.27 -19.96 -12.47
CA ALA A 44 36.88 -19.93 -13.87
C ALA A 44 35.36 -20.10 -13.91
N ALA A 45 34.63 -19.10 -13.41
CA ALA A 45 33.20 -18.99 -13.63
C ALA A 45 32.94 -18.55 -15.09
N GLU A 46 32.24 -19.41 -15.82
CA GLU A 46 31.51 -19.03 -17.02
C GLU A 46 30.60 -17.84 -16.70
N THR A 47 30.76 -16.76 -17.47
CA THR A 47 29.80 -15.66 -17.54
C THR A 47 28.47 -16.24 -18.00
N THR A 48 27.61 -16.56 -17.04
CA THR A 48 26.19 -16.76 -17.30
C THR A 48 25.58 -15.38 -17.13
N GLU A 49 25.18 -14.77 -18.24
CA GLU A 49 24.40 -13.53 -18.22
C GLU A 49 23.21 -13.74 -17.27
N PRO A 50 22.95 -12.84 -16.29
CA PRO A 50 21.77 -12.95 -15.47
C PRO A 50 20.56 -12.88 -16.41
N THR A 51 19.85 -13.99 -16.53
CA THR A 51 18.51 -13.98 -17.10
C THR A 51 17.68 -13.10 -16.16
N PRO A 52 17.01 -12.04 -16.63
CA PRO A 52 16.15 -11.26 -15.75
C PRO A 52 15.14 -12.22 -15.12
N ASP A 53 15.16 -12.31 -13.80
CA ASP A 53 14.16 -13.03 -13.04
C ASP A 53 12.79 -12.43 -13.40
N GLU A 54 11.82 -13.26 -13.82
CA GLU A 54 10.42 -12.86 -14.05
C GLU A 54 9.69 -12.53 -12.72
N SER A 55 10.37 -11.89 -11.77
CA SER A 55 9.96 -11.78 -10.36
C SER A 55 9.62 -10.35 -9.92
N ASP A 56 9.82 -9.34 -10.78
CA ASP A 56 9.63 -7.93 -10.41
C ASP A 56 8.16 -7.46 -10.40
N VAL A 57 7.20 -8.33 -10.74
CA VAL A 57 5.75 -8.05 -10.65
C VAL A 57 5.12 -8.78 -9.44
N SER A 58 5.87 -8.91 -8.36
CA SER A 58 5.42 -9.62 -7.17
C SER A 58 4.55 -8.74 -6.27
N VAL A 59 3.52 -9.36 -5.67
CA VAL A 59 2.82 -8.75 -4.52
C VAL A 59 3.80 -8.77 -3.34
N PRO A 60 3.78 -7.75 -2.46
CA PRO A 60 4.61 -7.78 -1.26
C PRO A 60 4.42 -9.09 -0.48
N PHE A 61 5.49 -9.56 0.15
CA PHE A 61 5.44 -10.83 0.86
C PHE A 61 4.86 -10.61 2.25
N GLU A 62 5.34 -9.63 3.00
CA GLU A 62 5.00 -9.34 4.38
C GLU A 62 4.02 -8.17 4.52
N CYS A 63 3.19 -8.22 5.57
CA CYS A 63 2.25 -7.14 5.84
C CYS A 63 2.92 -5.80 6.15
N SER A 64 4.12 -5.82 6.75
CA SER A 64 4.89 -4.62 7.05
C SER A 64 5.34 -3.84 5.80
N GLU A 65 5.36 -4.49 4.64
CA GLU A 65 5.67 -3.85 3.36
C GLU A 65 4.46 -3.05 2.84
N LEU A 66 3.23 -3.41 3.24
CA LEU A 66 2.03 -2.62 2.99
C LEU A 66 1.83 -1.59 4.10
N PHE A 67 1.69 -2.07 5.33
CA PHE A 67 1.54 -1.26 6.54
C PHE A 67 2.10 -1.98 7.75
N THR A 68 2.81 -1.23 8.60
CA THR A 68 3.03 -1.72 9.96
C THR A 68 1.73 -1.60 10.77
N ALA A 69 1.48 -2.52 11.71
CA ALA A 69 0.30 -2.45 12.58
C ALA A 69 0.20 -1.11 13.34
N GLY A 70 1.34 -0.55 13.76
CA GLY A 70 1.39 0.77 14.40
C GLY A 70 0.97 1.90 13.46
N ARG A 71 1.29 1.79 12.16
CA ARG A 71 0.85 2.77 11.16
C ARG A 71 -0.65 2.68 10.91
N VAL A 72 -1.22 1.48 10.83
CA VAL A 72 -2.68 1.30 10.73
C VAL A 72 -3.38 1.94 11.94
N VAL A 73 -2.92 1.66 13.17
CA VAL A 73 -3.45 2.30 14.40
C VAL A 73 -3.36 3.82 14.34
N GLN A 74 -2.26 4.36 13.81
CA GLN A 74 -2.07 5.80 13.68
C GLN A 74 -3.07 6.45 12.73
N ILE A 75 -3.38 5.81 11.59
CA ILE A 75 -4.32 6.32 10.60
C ILE A 75 -5.77 6.15 11.10
N VAL A 76 -6.11 4.96 11.59
CA VAL A 76 -7.46 4.67 12.12
C VAL A 76 -7.77 5.50 13.37
N GLN A 77 -6.74 5.91 14.11
CA GLN A 77 -6.87 6.63 15.39
C GLN A 77 -7.70 5.87 16.44
N ALA A 78 -7.75 4.55 16.32
CA ALA A 78 -8.39 3.63 17.27
C ALA A 78 -7.42 2.52 17.69
N SER A 79 -7.59 2.02 18.92
CA SER A 79 -6.87 0.84 19.36
C SER A 79 -7.34 -0.38 18.58
N LEU A 80 -6.41 -1.10 17.96
CA LEU A 80 -6.68 -2.40 17.34
C LEU A 80 -6.26 -3.48 18.33
N ASP A 81 -7.23 -4.04 19.04
CA ASP A 81 -6.99 -5.20 19.90
C ASP A 81 -6.84 -6.46 19.04
N GLY A 82 -5.86 -7.30 19.37
CA GLY A 82 -5.61 -8.56 18.65
C GLY A 82 -4.28 -8.59 17.89
N GLU A 83 -4.14 -9.60 17.02
CA GLU A 83 -2.91 -9.86 16.27
C GLU A 83 -3.00 -9.42 14.81
N THR A 84 -1.85 -9.23 14.17
CA THR A 84 -1.77 -9.10 12.71
C THR A 84 -1.61 -10.49 12.12
N ARG A 85 -2.51 -10.87 11.21
CA ARG A 85 -2.43 -12.14 10.48
C ARG A 85 -2.18 -11.88 9.00
N ARG A 86 -1.33 -12.74 8.44
CA ARG A 86 -0.93 -12.72 7.05
C ARG A 86 -1.44 -13.96 6.34
N ILE A 87 -2.04 -13.78 5.17
CA ILE A 87 -2.37 -14.88 4.25
C ILE A 87 -1.78 -14.51 2.89
N TYR A 88 -0.87 -15.35 2.39
CA TYR A 88 -0.30 -15.21 1.05
C TYR A 88 -0.72 -16.40 0.19
N ASN A 89 -1.15 -16.13 -1.03
CA ASN A 89 -1.49 -17.16 -2.02
C ASN A 89 -0.87 -16.77 -3.37
N ASP A 90 -0.27 -17.73 -4.03
CA ASP A 90 0.31 -17.65 -5.38
C ASP A 90 -0.23 -18.74 -6.31
N ASP A 91 -0.80 -19.81 -5.75
CA ASP A 91 -1.45 -20.87 -6.50
C ASP A 91 -2.84 -20.45 -6.99
N PHE A 92 -2.89 -19.91 -8.20
CA PHE A 92 -4.12 -19.54 -8.89
C PHE A 92 -4.26 -20.29 -10.22
N LEU A 93 -5.52 -20.43 -10.67
CA LEU A 93 -5.78 -20.90 -12.02
C LEU A 93 -5.21 -19.89 -13.02
N GLU A 94 -4.46 -20.37 -14.00
CA GLU A 94 -3.85 -19.55 -15.05
C GLU A 94 -4.90 -18.68 -15.78
N SER A 95 -6.09 -19.23 -16.00
CA SER A 95 -7.22 -18.52 -16.61
C SER A 95 -7.75 -17.34 -15.79
N SER A 96 -7.34 -17.19 -14.54
CA SER A 96 -7.73 -16.06 -13.69
C SER A 96 -6.86 -14.81 -13.91
N GLY A 97 -5.72 -14.97 -14.60
CA GLY A 97 -4.73 -13.93 -14.82
C GLY A 97 -4.09 -13.38 -13.53
N ARG A 98 -4.36 -13.98 -12.37
CA ARG A 98 -3.79 -13.56 -11.08
C ARG A 98 -2.44 -14.23 -10.86
N THR A 99 -1.45 -13.44 -10.47
CA THR A 99 -0.06 -13.88 -10.24
C THR A 99 0.29 -13.96 -8.76
N GLY A 100 -0.44 -13.26 -7.89
CA GLY A 100 -0.24 -13.32 -6.45
C GLY A 100 -1.36 -12.63 -5.68
N ARG A 101 -1.48 -12.95 -4.39
CA ARG A 101 -2.34 -12.22 -3.44
C ARG A 101 -1.76 -12.27 -2.04
N LEU A 102 -1.62 -11.09 -1.45
CA LEU A 102 -1.37 -10.89 -0.02
C LEU A 102 -2.65 -10.35 0.61
N THR A 103 -3.11 -10.96 1.69
CA THR A 103 -4.15 -10.43 2.57
C THR A 103 -3.56 -10.22 3.96
N CYS A 104 -3.62 -8.98 4.43
CA CYS A 104 -3.16 -8.53 5.73
C CYS A 104 -4.35 -8.13 6.59
N MET A 105 -4.49 -8.82 7.71
CA MET A 105 -5.58 -8.65 8.66
C MET A 105 -5.02 -8.07 9.94
N TYR A 106 -5.51 -6.91 10.36
CA TYR A 106 -5.08 -6.21 11.57
C TYR A 106 -6.19 -6.24 12.63
N GLY A 107 -5.78 -6.42 13.88
CA GLY A 107 -6.72 -6.51 15.00
C GLY A 107 -7.58 -7.76 14.94
N VAL A 108 -7.00 -8.91 14.56
CA VAL A 108 -7.71 -10.19 14.59
C VAL A 108 -7.86 -10.65 16.04
N PRO A 109 -9.08 -10.88 16.55
CA PRO A 109 -9.27 -11.36 17.91
C PRO A 109 -8.54 -12.69 18.15
N THR A 110 -7.66 -12.72 19.15
CA THR A 110 -7.08 -13.96 19.66
C THR A 110 -8.08 -14.61 20.60
N ALA A 111 -8.35 -15.90 20.43
CA ALA A 111 -9.15 -16.63 21.43
C ALA A 111 -8.41 -16.57 22.78
N ASP A 112 -9.01 -15.89 23.77
CA ASP A 112 -8.49 -15.85 25.14
C ASP A 112 -8.20 -17.28 25.63
N GLU A 113 -6.94 -17.60 25.94
CA GLU A 113 -6.54 -18.91 26.50
C GLU A 113 -7.22 -19.21 27.86
N THR A 114 -7.86 -18.21 28.48
CA THR A 114 -8.52 -18.30 29.79
C THR A 114 -10.06 -18.27 29.71
N ALA A 115 -10.64 -17.96 28.55
CA ALA A 115 -12.08 -18.08 28.36
C ALA A 115 -12.43 -19.56 28.25
N SER A 116 -13.31 -20.05 29.13
CA SER A 116 -13.82 -21.43 29.07
C SER A 116 -14.27 -21.76 27.64
N PRO A 117 -13.94 -22.95 27.11
CA PRO A 117 -14.22 -23.32 25.74
C PRO A 117 -15.73 -23.41 25.52
N SER A 118 -16.32 -22.30 25.10
CA SER A 118 -17.54 -22.31 24.32
C SER A 118 -17.44 -21.24 23.24
N PRO A 119 -16.44 -21.32 22.32
CA PRO A 119 -16.66 -20.73 21.02
C PRO A 119 -17.70 -21.59 20.31
N SER A 120 -18.77 -20.96 19.81
CA SER A 120 -19.51 -21.53 18.68
C SER A 120 -18.47 -21.75 17.56
N PRO A 121 -18.29 -22.98 17.06
CA PRO A 121 -17.15 -23.35 16.22
C PRO A 121 -17.25 -22.88 14.75
N GLU A 122 -18.00 -21.81 14.45
CA GLU A 122 -18.47 -21.55 13.08
C GLU A 122 -18.18 -20.14 12.53
N GLU A 123 -17.61 -19.22 13.31
CA GLU A 123 -17.28 -17.87 12.82
C GLU A 123 -15.76 -17.66 12.86
N ASP A 124 -15.16 -17.51 11.68
CA ASP A 124 -13.77 -17.06 11.57
C ASP A 124 -13.64 -15.69 12.24
N PRO A 125 -12.59 -15.46 13.05
CA PRO A 125 -12.41 -14.19 13.75
C PRO A 125 -12.24 -13.06 12.73
N GLN A 126 -13.19 -12.11 12.72
CA GLN A 126 -13.19 -10.98 11.80
C GLN A 126 -12.13 -9.95 12.22
N PRO A 127 -11.25 -9.51 11.31
CA PRO A 127 -10.28 -8.45 11.59
C PRO A 127 -10.97 -7.10 11.73
N ALA A 128 -10.37 -6.17 12.49
CA ALA A 128 -10.83 -4.79 12.51
C ALA A 128 -10.56 -4.06 11.18
N VAL A 129 -9.41 -4.36 10.56
CA VAL A 129 -9.01 -3.84 9.24
C VAL A 129 -8.45 -4.98 8.41
N GLU A 130 -8.90 -5.13 7.17
CA GLU A 130 -8.31 -6.04 6.19
C GLU A 130 -7.79 -5.25 4.99
N ILE A 131 -6.57 -5.55 4.54
CA ILE A 131 -5.97 -4.98 3.33
C ILE A 131 -5.51 -6.15 2.47
N ALA A 132 -6.08 -6.27 1.28
CA ALA A 132 -5.70 -7.28 0.30
C ALA A 132 -5.15 -6.64 -0.97
N VAL A 133 -4.02 -7.15 -1.43
CA VAL A 133 -3.38 -6.77 -2.69
C VAL A 133 -3.31 -7.99 -3.56
N SER A 134 -3.79 -7.89 -4.79
CA SER A 134 -3.65 -8.94 -5.80
C SER A 134 -2.89 -8.37 -6.99
N SER A 135 -1.91 -9.10 -7.52
CA SER A 135 -1.27 -8.78 -8.80
C SER A 135 -1.83 -9.66 -9.92
N TYR A 136 -1.77 -9.12 -11.12
CA TYR A 136 -2.25 -9.74 -12.35
C TYR A 136 -1.19 -9.68 -13.44
N VAL A 137 -1.42 -10.44 -14.51
CA VAL A 137 -0.54 -10.49 -15.69
C VAL A 137 -0.50 -9.17 -16.47
N ASP A 138 -1.56 -8.35 -16.38
CA ASP A 138 -1.67 -7.06 -17.04
C ASP A 138 -2.71 -6.16 -16.35
N GLU A 139 -2.68 -4.86 -16.68
CA GLU A 139 -3.55 -3.83 -16.11
C GLU A 139 -5.02 -4.00 -16.51
N GLU A 140 -5.28 -4.46 -17.74
CA GLU A 140 -6.64 -4.71 -18.24
C GLU A 140 -7.32 -5.79 -17.40
N THR A 141 -6.59 -6.86 -17.09
CA THR A 141 -7.04 -7.94 -16.22
C THR A 141 -7.31 -7.42 -14.81
N ALA A 142 -6.41 -6.61 -14.25
CA ALA A 142 -6.59 -6.01 -12.93
C ALA A 142 -7.85 -5.14 -12.85
N ALA A 143 -8.03 -4.21 -13.80
CA ALA A 143 -9.21 -3.35 -13.89
C ALA A 143 -10.50 -4.15 -14.10
N GLY A 144 -10.50 -5.12 -15.02
CA GLY A 144 -11.66 -5.96 -15.30
C GLY A 144 -12.12 -6.80 -14.10
N ARG A 145 -11.24 -7.07 -13.13
CA ARG A 145 -11.65 -7.69 -11.86
C ARG A 145 -12.47 -6.77 -10.97
N ILE A 146 -12.20 -5.48 -10.98
CA ILE A 146 -13.01 -4.50 -10.27
C ILE A 146 -14.40 -4.46 -10.90
N ASP A 147 -14.50 -4.33 -12.22
CA ASP A 147 -15.78 -4.34 -12.92
C ASP A 147 -16.61 -5.60 -12.62
N THR A 148 -15.95 -6.76 -12.60
CA THR A 148 -16.59 -8.03 -12.23
C THR A 148 -17.11 -8.00 -10.78
N THR A 149 -16.33 -7.43 -9.86
CA THR A 149 -16.70 -7.31 -8.44
C THR A 149 -17.87 -6.35 -8.24
N LEU A 150 -17.84 -5.20 -8.91
CA LEU A 150 -18.92 -4.20 -8.90
C LEU A 150 -20.20 -4.73 -9.55
N GLY A 151 -20.08 -5.52 -10.63
CA GLY A 151 -21.23 -6.16 -11.27
C GLY A 151 -21.86 -7.28 -10.44
N ALA A 152 -21.12 -7.85 -9.49
CA ALA A 152 -21.58 -8.94 -8.63
C ALA A 152 -22.08 -8.47 -7.25
N THR A 153 -21.72 -7.25 -6.81
CA THR A 153 -22.13 -6.73 -5.51
C THR A 153 -23.58 -6.20 -5.53
N SER A 154 -24.28 -6.33 -4.41
CA SER A 154 -25.58 -5.69 -4.16
C SER A 154 -25.47 -4.49 -3.22
N ARG A 155 -24.25 -4.11 -2.84
CA ARG A 155 -23.97 -2.98 -1.94
C ARG A 155 -24.10 -1.66 -2.68
N ASP A 156 -24.28 -0.58 -1.91
CA ASP A 156 -24.20 0.77 -2.47
C ASP A 156 -22.75 1.05 -2.88
N VAL A 157 -22.58 1.45 -4.15
CA VAL A 157 -21.28 1.75 -4.76
C VAL A 157 -21.18 3.25 -4.98
N GLU A 158 -20.14 3.87 -4.43
CA GLU A 158 -19.82 5.28 -4.63
C GLU A 158 -18.41 5.43 -5.22
N PRO A 159 -18.26 6.05 -6.40
CA PRO A 159 -16.94 6.30 -6.98
C PRO A 159 -16.18 7.34 -6.14
N GLN A 160 -14.87 7.12 -5.98
CA GLN A 160 -13.96 7.99 -5.24
C GLN A 160 -12.67 8.15 -6.04
N THR A 161 -12.01 9.30 -5.92
CA THR A 161 -10.74 9.57 -6.61
C THR A 161 -9.65 9.88 -5.59
N ILE A 162 -8.53 9.16 -5.67
CA ILE A 162 -7.39 9.30 -4.76
C ILE A 162 -6.10 9.39 -5.58
N GLY A 163 -5.37 10.51 -5.46
CA GLY A 163 -4.12 10.71 -6.21
C GLY A 163 -4.30 10.60 -7.74
N GLY A 164 -5.48 10.96 -8.27
CA GLY A 164 -5.80 10.83 -9.70
C GLY A 164 -6.25 9.44 -10.15
N ARG A 165 -6.25 8.45 -9.25
CA ARG A 165 -6.74 7.09 -9.51
C ARG A 165 -8.21 6.98 -9.11
N GLU A 166 -9.02 6.38 -9.96
CA GLU A 166 -10.43 6.10 -9.68
C GLU A 166 -10.56 4.77 -8.91
N GLY A 167 -11.29 4.80 -7.80
CA GLY A 167 -11.66 3.64 -7.04
C GLY A 167 -13.11 3.71 -6.59
N TYR A 168 -13.55 2.71 -5.85
CA TYR A 168 -14.96 2.50 -5.51
C TYR A 168 -15.10 2.18 -4.04
N LEU A 169 -15.93 2.97 -3.36
CA LEU A 169 -16.36 2.73 -2.00
C LEU A 169 -17.63 1.89 -2.02
N LEU A 170 -17.63 0.78 -1.30
CA LEU A 170 -18.75 -0.14 -1.14
C LEU A 170 -19.19 -0.12 0.32
N ALA A 171 -20.37 0.41 0.58
CA ALA A 171 -20.94 0.45 1.92
C ALA A 171 -21.76 -0.82 2.19
N GLY A 172 -21.37 -1.59 3.19
CA GLY A 172 -22.15 -2.71 3.75
C GLY A 172 -22.73 -2.37 5.13
N ASP A 173 -23.58 -3.26 5.64
CA ASP A 173 -24.17 -3.15 6.98
C ASP A 173 -23.12 -3.32 8.09
N ASP A 174 -22.14 -4.22 7.89
CA ASP A 174 -21.14 -4.59 8.91
C ASP A 174 -19.72 -4.04 8.60
N GLU A 175 -19.49 -3.57 7.38
CA GLU A 175 -18.18 -3.10 6.92
C GLU A 175 -18.28 -2.02 5.82
N VAL A 176 -17.19 -1.27 5.63
CA VAL A 176 -16.96 -0.38 4.49
C VAL A 176 -15.74 -0.89 3.73
N THR A 177 -15.84 -1.02 2.42
CA THR A 177 -14.75 -1.49 1.58
C THR A 177 -14.37 -0.44 0.53
N PHE A 178 -13.10 -0.21 0.29
CA PHE A 178 -12.59 0.57 -0.83
C PHE A 178 -11.79 -0.34 -1.77
N ILE A 179 -12.05 -0.23 -3.07
CA ILE A 179 -11.40 -1.03 -4.11
C ILE A 179 -10.83 -0.11 -5.18
N VAL A 180 -9.59 -0.34 -5.58
CA VAL A 180 -8.90 0.45 -6.61
C VAL A 180 -7.91 -0.42 -7.38
N ALA A 181 -7.69 -0.10 -8.65
CA ALA A 181 -6.64 -0.70 -9.47
C ALA A 181 -5.54 0.33 -9.71
N GLU A 182 -4.31 -0.14 -9.70
CA GLU A 182 -3.13 0.64 -10.06
C GLU A 182 -2.13 -0.28 -10.76
N GLY A 183 -1.80 0.06 -12.00
CA GLY A 183 -1.05 -0.80 -12.90
C GLY A 183 -1.65 -2.21 -12.93
N VAL A 184 -0.81 -3.20 -12.66
CA VAL A 184 -1.16 -4.62 -12.64
C VAL A 184 -1.70 -5.10 -11.30
N ARG A 185 -1.96 -4.20 -10.34
CA ARG A 185 -2.44 -4.55 -8.98
C ARG A 185 -3.85 -4.05 -8.73
N THR A 186 -4.57 -4.81 -7.90
CA THR A 186 -5.83 -4.36 -7.28
C THR A 186 -5.66 -4.35 -5.77
N TYR A 187 -6.07 -3.25 -5.16
CA TYR A 187 -6.09 -3.05 -3.72
C TYR A 187 -7.54 -3.10 -3.23
N VAL A 188 -7.77 -3.86 -2.15
CA VAL A 188 -9.05 -3.94 -1.45
C VAL A 188 -8.78 -3.65 0.01
N ILE A 189 -9.38 -2.60 0.55
CA ILE A 189 -9.27 -2.19 1.95
C ILE A 189 -10.65 -2.34 2.55
N THR A 190 -10.76 -3.06 3.66
CA THR A 190 -12.01 -3.26 4.38
C THR A 190 -11.85 -2.80 5.82
N LEU A 191 -12.81 -1.99 6.26
CA LEU A 191 -12.91 -1.45 7.61
C LEU A 191 -14.20 -1.96 8.24
N MET A 192 -14.11 -2.63 9.39
CA MET A 192 -15.30 -3.01 10.15
C MET A 192 -16.03 -1.76 10.65
N ARG A 193 -17.37 -1.79 10.62
CA ARG A 193 -18.20 -0.74 11.22
C ARG A 193 -17.96 -0.66 12.73
N ASP A 194 -18.28 0.49 13.30
CA ASP A 194 -18.12 0.80 14.72
C ASP A 194 -16.66 0.81 15.22
N LEU A 195 -15.66 0.56 14.36
CA LEU A 195 -14.25 0.72 14.73
C LEU A 195 -13.91 2.19 14.97
N VAL A 196 -14.50 3.08 14.16
CA VAL A 196 -14.42 4.54 14.26
C VAL A 196 -15.83 5.12 14.17
N PRO A 197 -16.05 6.40 14.56
CA PRO A 197 -17.34 7.05 14.34
C PRO A 197 -17.74 7.00 12.85
N GLU A 198 -19.03 6.80 12.57
CA GLU A 198 -19.57 6.67 11.20
C GLU A 198 -19.12 7.80 10.26
N ASP A 199 -19.05 9.04 10.75
CA ASP A 199 -18.61 10.20 9.99
C ASP A 199 -17.11 10.20 9.65
N ALA A 200 -16.31 9.37 10.32
CA ALA A 200 -14.88 9.20 10.12
C ALA A 200 -14.52 7.98 9.27
N GLU A 201 -15.41 6.99 9.10
CA GLU A 201 -15.11 5.73 8.41
C GLU A 201 -14.60 5.96 6.97
N VAL A 202 -15.29 6.82 6.22
CA VAL A 202 -14.90 7.17 4.85
C VAL A 202 -13.57 7.94 4.82
N VAL A 203 -13.31 8.79 5.81
CA VAL A 203 -12.04 9.52 5.87
C VAL A 203 -10.88 8.55 6.11
N VAL A 204 -11.03 7.66 7.10
CA VAL A 204 -10.00 6.69 7.47
C VAL A 204 -9.68 5.74 6.32
N ILE A 205 -10.71 5.20 5.64
CA ILE A 205 -10.48 4.26 4.53
C ILE A 205 -9.80 4.94 3.34
N LEU A 206 -10.13 6.20 3.06
CA LEU A 206 -9.48 6.98 2.01
C LEU A 206 -8.06 7.42 2.39
N GLU A 207 -7.78 7.66 3.68
CA GLU A 207 -6.41 7.91 4.17
C GLU A 207 -5.54 6.65 4.08
N LEU A 208 -6.07 5.48 4.46
CA LEU A 208 -5.39 4.19 4.26
C LEU A 208 -5.10 3.94 2.78
N ALA A 209 -6.08 4.17 1.91
CA ALA A 209 -5.91 4.02 0.47
C ALA A 209 -4.90 5.03 -0.09
N GLY A 210 -5.00 6.30 0.32
CA GLY A 210 -4.08 7.35 -0.10
C GLY A 210 -2.65 7.00 0.21
N GLU A 211 -2.38 6.54 1.42
CA GLU A 211 -1.03 6.12 1.80
C GLU A 211 -0.58 4.88 1.03
N LEU A 212 -1.42 3.86 0.90
CA LEU A 212 -1.08 2.63 0.18
C LEU A 212 -0.67 2.89 -1.28
N LEU A 213 -1.38 3.82 -1.94
CA LEU A 213 -1.12 4.18 -3.33
C LEU A 213 0.03 5.21 -3.47
N ASP A 214 0.55 5.78 -2.38
CA ASP A 214 1.72 6.67 -2.36
C ASP A 214 3.02 5.91 -2.00
N VAL A 215 2.91 4.63 -1.64
CA VAL A 215 4.06 3.79 -1.27
C VAL A 215 4.89 3.35 -2.49
N GLU A 216 4.36 3.48 -3.71
CA GLU A 216 5.04 3.04 -4.94
C GLU A 216 6.01 4.08 -5.56
N ASP A 217 6.08 5.31 -5.02
CA ASP A 217 7.02 6.37 -5.45
C ASP A 217 8.32 6.39 -4.62
N SER A 218 8.59 5.35 -3.81
CA SER A 218 9.93 5.10 -3.30
C SER A 218 10.71 4.34 -4.37
N PRO A 219 11.62 4.99 -5.12
CA PRO A 219 12.53 4.23 -5.97
C PRO A 219 13.26 3.19 -5.10
N PRO A 220 13.67 2.03 -5.66
CA PRO A 220 14.61 1.17 -4.97
C PRO A 220 15.75 2.06 -4.51
N THR A 221 16.06 2.00 -3.23
CA THR A 221 17.16 2.78 -2.67
C THR A 221 18.42 2.19 -3.29
N GLU A 222 18.85 2.74 -4.42
CA GLU A 222 20.18 2.58 -4.97
C GLU A 222 21.17 3.31 -4.06
N ASP A 223 21.25 2.90 -2.79
CA ASP A 223 22.37 3.15 -1.90
C ASP A 223 22.98 1.76 -1.65
N ALA A 224 24.16 1.39 -2.12
CA ALA A 224 25.36 2.19 -2.25
C ALA A 224 26.23 1.67 -3.41
N ALA A 225 26.37 2.50 -4.45
CA ALA A 225 27.59 2.56 -5.25
C ALA A 225 28.27 3.91 -4.95
N ASP A 226 28.61 4.12 -3.68
CA ASP A 226 29.58 5.14 -3.28
C ASP A 226 30.95 4.47 -3.23
N ASP A 227 31.52 4.26 -4.43
CA ASP A 227 32.96 4.16 -4.60
C ASP A 227 33.34 5.23 -5.62
N ALA A 228 33.57 6.42 -5.09
CA ALA A 228 34.35 7.44 -5.74
C ALA A 228 35.79 6.93 -5.95
N ASP A 229 36.26 6.86 -7.20
CA ASP A 229 37.70 6.92 -7.50
C ASP A 229 37.97 7.53 -8.88
N ASP A 230 38.34 8.82 -8.81
CA ASP A 230 39.41 9.51 -9.53
C ASP A 230 39.53 9.54 -11.07
N GLY A 231 39.55 10.78 -11.57
CA GLY A 231 40.20 11.22 -12.82
C GLY A 231 39.33 11.03 -14.06
N ASP A 232 39.33 11.88 -15.07
CA ASP A 232 40.44 12.64 -15.62
C ASP A 232 39.86 13.44 -16.80
N ASP A 233 40.19 14.73 -16.84
CA ASP A 233 40.42 15.54 -18.05
C ASP A 233 39.41 15.55 -19.22
N GLY A 234 38.59 16.61 -19.23
CA GLY A 234 38.60 17.59 -20.31
C GLY A 234 38.08 17.18 -21.70
N ASP A 235 36.95 17.78 -22.10
CA ASP A 235 36.78 18.19 -23.49
C ASP A 235 35.89 19.44 -23.56
N GLU A 236 36.49 20.53 -24.05
CA GLU A 236 35.81 21.75 -24.45
C GLU A 236 35.43 21.60 -25.94
N GLY A 237 34.14 21.70 -26.26
CA GLY A 237 33.63 21.85 -27.63
C GLY A 237 32.18 21.37 -27.72
N ASP A 238 31.22 22.04 -28.31
CA ASP A 238 31.13 23.28 -29.09
C ASP A 238 29.65 23.74 -28.97
N PRO A 239 29.30 24.98 -29.32
CA PRO A 239 27.96 25.54 -29.27
C PRO A 239 27.15 25.23 -30.55
N ASP A 240 25.87 25.61 -30.49
CA ASP A 240 24.90 25.75 -31.59
C ASP A 240 24.15 24.47 -32.01
N ASP A 241 22.90 24.34 -31.55
CA ASP A 241 21.84 23.82 -32.42
C ASP A 241 20.54 24.60 -32.14
N ASP A 242 20.27 25.51 -33.08
CA ASP A 242 19.06 26.30 -33.19
C ASP A 242 17.94 25.46 -33.81
N GLY A 243 16.84 25.34 -33.08
CA GLY A 243 15.51 25.36 -33.68
C GLY A 243 14.87 24.02 -34.03
N ASP A 244 13.68 23.79 -33.45
CA ASP A 244 12.53 23.41 -34.27
C ASP A 244 11.23 23.82 -33.56
N GLU A 245 10.61 24.89 -34.06
CA GLU A 245 9.23 25.25 -33.76
C GLU A 245 8.34 24.41 -34.69
N GLY A 246 7.88 23.25 -34.21
CA GLY A 246 7.03 22.33 -34.95
C GLY A 246 5.57 22.37 -34.49
N ASP A 247 4.82 23.22 -35.19
CA ASP A 247 3.42 23.12 -35.63
C ASP A 247 2.30 22.48 -34.78
N ALA A 248 1.18 23.21 -34.81
CA ALA A 248 -0.16 22.85 -34.40
C ALA A 248 -0.70 21.60 -35.12
N ASP A 249 -1.53 20.82 -34.41
CA ASP A 249 -2.55 20.00 -35.06
C ASP A 249 -3.90 20.21 -34.33
N ASP A 250 -4.72 21.05 -34.96
CA ASP A 250 -6.15 21.17 -34.75
C ASP A 250 -6.85 19.97 -35.42
N GLY A 251 -7.35 19.01 -34.65
CA GLY A 251 -8.35 18.03 -35.09
C GLY A 251 -9.57 18.11 -34.20
N ASP A 252 -10.66 18.78 -34.59
CA ASP A 252 -11.74 18.26 -35.46
C ASP A 252 -12.27 16.94 -34.90
N GLY A 253 -13.42 16.92 -34.22
CA GLY A 253 -14.71 17.01 -34.90
C GLY A 253 -15.29 15.60 -35.00
N GLY A 254 -16.23 15.26 -34.12
CA GLY A 254 -16.78 13.92 -34.04
C GLY A 254 -18.14 13.88 -33.34
N ASP A 255 -19.08 14.66 -33.85
CA ASP A 255 -20.50 14.46 -33.60
C ASP A 255 -20.90 13.08 -34.16
N GLY A 256 -21.25 12.16 -33.27
CA GLY A 256 -21.76 10.83 -33.59
C GLY A 256 -23.19 10.68 -33.10
N ASP A 257 -24.11 11.04 -33.97
CA ASP A 257 -25.52 10.61 -34.04
C ASP A 257 -25.69 9.14 -33.59
N ALA A 258 -26.60 8.86 -32.66
CA ALA A 258 -27.99 8.44 -32.91
C ALA A 258 -28.16 6.95 -33.27
N ASP A 259 -29.40 6.50 -33.08
CA ASP A 259 -30.00 5.21 -33.43
C ASP A 259 -29.72 4.05 -32.46
N ASP A 260 -30.64 3.16 -32.15
CA ASP A 260 -32.10 3.00 -32.29
C ASP A 260 -32.36 1.57 -31.75
N SER A 261 -33.58 1.30 -31.27
CA SER A 261 -34.18 -0.02 -30.88
C SER A 261 -34.17 -0.43 -29.41
#